data_AF-A0A2R3IKX6-F1
#
_entry.id   AF-A0A2R3IKX6-F1
#
_cell.length_a   1.000
_cell.length_b   1.000
_cell.length_c   1.000
_cell.angle_alpha   90.00
_cell.angle_beta   90.00
_cell.angle_gamma   90.00
#
_symmetry.space_group_name_H-M   'P 1'
#
loop_
_entity.id
_entity.type
_entity.pdbx_description
1 polymer ?
#
loop_
_entity_poly.entity_id
_entity_poly.type
_entity_poly.pdbx_seq_one_letter_code
_entity_poly.pdbx_strand_id
1 'polypeptide(L)'
;MSSYAGIDAKTVIFFGKGDPDRVVELIKNNIPGLGRRANAGAGEIIDVSWVKVSADRDCSWIMPSGSPARPLPLDVWNRISGHRKMPVADLTVRVPYWSGEAVQAVYPMDTAA
;
A
#
# COMPACT_ATOMS: atom_id res chain seq x y z
N MET A 1 -8.45 -11.60 -17.35
CA MET A 1 -7.07 -11.26 -16.95
C MET A 1 -7.03 -9.77 -16.68
N SER A 2 -6.84 -9.34 -15.42
CA SER A 2 -6.64 -7.92 -15.11
C SER A 2 -5.25 -7.51 -15.60
N SER A 3 -5.19 -6.65 -16.63
CA SER A 3 -3.94 -6.02 -17.06
C SER A 3 -3.73 -4.79 -16.19
N TYR A 4 -2.99 -4.94 -15.09
CA TYR A 4 -2.49 -3.78 -14.36
C TYR A 4 -1.47 -3.05 -15.24
N ALA A 5 -1.62 -1.74 -15.39
CA ALA A 5 -0.61 -0.92 -16.02
C ALA A 5 0.71 -1.06 -15.24
N GLY A 6 1.80 -1.30 -15.96
CA GLY A 6 3.13 -1.22 -15.35
C GLY A 6 3.47 0.24 -15.09
N ILE A 7 3.94 0.54 -13.89
CA ILE A 7 4.47 1.86 -13.55
C ILE A 7 5.99 1.75 -13.55
N ASP A 8 6.66 2.58 -14.35
CA ASP A 8 8.10 2.73 -14.28
C ASP A 8 8.44 3.75 -13.19
N ALA A 9 9.01 3.27 -12.09
CA ALA A 9 9.34 4.08 -10.92
C ALA A 9 10.75 3.77 -10.45
N LYS A 10 11.56 4.83 -10.26
CA LYS A 10 12.92 4.71 -9.70
C LYS A 10 12.92 4.34 -8.22
N THR A 11 11.83 4.64 -7.51
CA THR A 11 11.73 4.44 -6.06
C THR A 11 10.29 4.09 -5.71
N VAL A 12 10.14 3.11 -4.82
CA VAL A 12 8.85 2.76 -4.20
C VAL A 12 8.92 3.11 -2.72
N ILE A 13 7.88 3.79 -2.23
CA ILE A 13 7.79 4.23 -0.84
C ILE A 13 6.53 3.59 -0.24
N PHE A 14 6.67 3.06 0.97
CA PHE A 14 5.54 2.59 1.77
C PHE A 14 5.70 3.02 3.23
N PHE A 15 4.57 3.17 3.90
CA PHE A 15 4.51 3.51 5.33
C PHE A 15 4.24 2.26 6.16
N GLY A 16 4.77 2.24 7.39
CA GLY A 16 4.62 1.09 8.28
C GLY A 16 4.90 1.45 9.73
N LYS A 17 4.53 0.52 10.61
CA LYS A 17 4.78 0.59 12.05
C LYS A 17 5.34 -0.75 12.52
N GLY A 18 6.32 -0.74 13.41
CA GLY A 18 6.97 -1.94 13.93
C GLY A 18 8.49 -1.77 13.96
N ASP A 19 9.19 -2.87 13.68
CA ASP A 19 10.65 -2.93 13.58
C ASP A 19 11.10 -2.70 12.12
N PRO A 20 11.65 -1.52 11.79
CA PRO A 20 12.04 -1.20 10.42
C PRO A 20 13.30 -1.94 9.97
N ASP A 21 14.22 -2.27 10.89
CA ASP A 21 15.45 -2.98 10.55
C ASP A 21 15.14 -4.42 10.15
N ARG A 22 14.20 -5.06 10.86
CA ARG A 22 13.69 -6.38 10.47
C ARG A 22 12.99 -6.37 9.11
N VAL A 23 12.29 -5.29 8.76
CA VAL A 23 11.68 -5.13 7.44
C VAL A 23 12.75 -5.00 6.35
N VAL A 24 13.80 -4.21 6.58
CA VAL A 24 14.94 -4.11 5.65
C VAL A 24 15.59 -5.48 5.42
N GLU A 25 15.85 -6.23 6.50
CA GLU A 25 16.42 -7.56 6.42
C GLU A 25 15.53 -8.52 5.61
N LEU A 26 14.22 -8.52 5.88
CA LEU A 26 13.27 -9.35 5.15
C LEU A 26 13.26 -9.04 3.65
N ILE A 27 13.25 -7.75 3.29
CA ILE A 27 13.25 -7.32 1.88
C ILE A 27 14.56 -7.75 1.20
N LYS A 28 15.71 -7.41 1.79
CA LYS A 28 17.03 -7.70 1.20
C LYS A 28 17.28 -9.19 1.03
N ASN A 29 16.81 -10.02 1.96
CA ASN A 29 17.14 -11.45 1.99
C ASN A 29 16.09 -12.36 1.35
N ASN A 30 14.85 -11.90 1.15
CA ASN A 30 13.74 -12.78 0.73
C ASN A 30 12.96 -12.27 -0.49
N ILE A 31 13.17 -11.03 -0.93
CA ILE A 31 12.45 -10.47 -2.08
C ILE A 31 13.42 -10.36 -3.26
N PRO A 32 13.28 -11.21 -4.30
CA PRO A 32 14.20 -11.22 -5.45
C PRO A 32 14.03 -9.99 -6.37
N GLY A 33 12.90 -9.29 -6.26
CA GLY A 33 12.60 -8.08 -7.03
C GLY A 33 11.15 -7.64 -6.83
N LEU A 34 10.84 -6.41 -7.23
CA LEU A 34 9.50 -5.83 -7.12
C LEU A 34 8.70 -6.01 -8.42
N GLY A 35 7.43 -6.39 -8.25
CA GLY A 35 6.47 -6.46 -9.33
C GLY A 35 6.50 -7.78 -10.13
N ARG A 36 5.57 -7.89 -11.08
CA ARG A 36 5.28 -9.15 -11.79
C ARG A 36 6.43 -9.64 -12.68
N ARG A 37 7.34 -8.74 -13.07
CA ARG A 37 8.47 -9.03 -13.98
C ARG A 37 9.81 -9.21 -13.26
N ALA A 38 9.82 -9.35 -11.93
CA ALA A 38 11.01 -9.66 -11.13
C ALA A 38 11.82 -10.82 -11.70
N ASN A 39 11.14 -11.92 -12.06
CA ASN A 39 11.79 -13.11 -12.62
C ASN A 39 12.35 -12.92 -14.05
N ALA A 40 12.04 -11.81 -14.73
CA ALA A 40 12.53 -11.46 -16.06
C ALA A 40 13.61 -10.35 -16.02
N GLY A 41 14.16 -10.07 -14.84
CA GLY A 41 15.24 -9.09 -14.65
C GLY A 41 14.78 -7.64 -14.46
N ALA A 42 13.47 -7.39 -14.26
CA ALA A 42 12.94 -6.05 -13.98
C ALA A 42 12.57 -5.88 -12.50
N GLY A 43 12.78 -4.70 -11.92
CA GLY A 43 12.42 -4.43 -10.53
C GLY A 43 13.46 -4.89 -9.50
N GLU A 44 14.74 -4.90 -9.90
CA GLU A 44 15.87 -5.11 -8.98
C GLU A 44 15.82 -4.10 -7.83
N ILE A 45 16.11 -4.59 -6.61
CA ILE A 45 16.17 -3.78 -5.40
C ILE A 45 17.64 -3.45 -5.13
N ILE A 46 18.05 -2.23 -5.49
CA ILE A 46 19.43 -1.76 -5.32
C ILE A 46 19.71 -1.39 -3.86
N ASP A 47 18.74 -0.73 -3.21
CA ASP A 47 18.85 -0.33 -1.81
C ASP A 47 17.48 -0.31 -1.12
N VAL A 48 17.51 -0.43 0.21
CA VAL A 48 16.35 -0.30 1.08
C VAL A 48 16.78 0.49 2.30
N SER A 49 16.10 1.60 2.53
CA SER A 49 16.29 2.46 3.70
C SER A 49 14.96 2.83 4.32
N TRP A 50 15.01 3.26 5.58
CA TRP A 50 13.84 3.72 6.30
C TRP A 50 14.14 5.03 7.01
N VAL A 51 13.09 5.82 7.23
CA VAL A 51 13.16 7.06 8.00
C VAL A 51 12.03 7.08 9.02
N LYS A 52 12.31 7.58 10.22
CA LYS A 52 11.26 7.79 11.21
C LYS A 52 10.38 8.96 10.76
N VAL A 53 9.09 8.67 10.55
CA VAL A 53 8.09 9.66 10.17
C VAL A 53 7.29 10.06 11.42
N SER A 54 6.99 11.34 11.54
CA SER A 54 6.12 11.88 12.59
C SER A 54 4.65 11.59 12.24
N ALA A 55 3.78 11.51 13.25
CA ALA A 55 2.39 11.10 13.04
C ALA A 55 1.61 12.02 12.08
N ASP A 56 1.96 13.31 12.02
CA ASP A 56 1.39 14.31 11.12
C ASP A 56 1.79 14.14 9.65
N ARG A 57 2.86 13.37 9.38
CA ARG A 57 3.36 13.08 8.02
C ARG A 57 3.08 11.65 7.57
N ASP A 58 2.45 10.83 8.41
CA ASP A 58 2.09 9.45 8.05
C ASP A 58 0.91 9.43 7.06
N CYS A 59 1.18 8.95 5.84
CA CYS A 59 0.16 8.79 4.81
C CYS A 59 -0.27 7.32 4.64
N SER A 60 -0.05 6.47 5.66
CA SER A 60 -0.37 5.03 5.59
C SER A 60 -1.84 4.73 5.34
N TRP A 61 -2.75 5.60 5.80
CA TRP A 61 -4.21 5.42 5.68
C TRP A 61 -4.87 6.47 4.79
N ILE A 62 -4.46 7.73 4.91
CA ILE A 62 -5.07 8.87 4.21
C ILE A 62 -3.95 9.66 3.50
N MET A 63 -4.13 9.90 2.20
CA MET A 63 -3.22 10.71 1.39
C MET A 63 -3.36 12.21 1.71
N PRO A 64 -2.42 13.08 1.32
CA PRO A 64 -2.56 14.54 1.48
C PRO A 64 -3.79 15.14 0.79
N SER A 65 -4.26 14.53 -0.31
CA SER A 65 -5.54 14.86 -0.96
C SER A 65 -6.77 14.52 -0.08
N GLY A 66 -6.55 13.71 0.95
CA GLY A 66 -7.54 13.15 1.85
C GLY A 66 -8.39 12.04 1.23
N SER A 67 -7.91 11.42 0.14
CA SER A 67 -8.37 10.12 -0.34
C SER A 67 -7.73 8.99 0.49
N PRO A 68 -8.34 7.79 0.55
CA PRO A 68 -7.71 6.64 1.17
C PRO A 68 -6.45 6.24 0.40
N ALA A 69 -5.35 5.96 1.10
CA ALA A 69 -4.09 5.51 0.50
C ALA A 69 -4.14 4.04 0.05
N ARG A 70 -5.09 3.28 0.59
CA ARG A 70 -5.32 1.86 0.31
C ARG A 70 -6.77 1.49 0.62
N PRO A 71 -7.26 0.31 0.22
CA PRO A 71 -8.55 -0.18 0.69
C PRO A 71 -8.63 -0.19 2.23
N LEU A 72 -9.67 0.43 2.79
CA LEU A 72 -9.92 0.49 4.22
C LEU A 72 -11.37 0.10 4.53
N PRO A 73 -11.62 -0.76 5.54
CA PRO A 73 -12.97 -1.02 6.02
C PRO A 73 -13.77 0.26 6.28
N LEU A 74 -15.05 0.27 5.95
CA LEU A 74 -15.91 1.45 6.08
C LEU A 74 -15.98 1.97 7.54
N ASP A 75 -15.99 1.07 8.52
CA ASP A 75 -15.97 1.42 9.95
C ASP A 75 -14.67 2.13 10.36
N VAL A 76 -13.53 1.64 9.87
CA VAL A 76 -12.21 2.27 10.08
C VAL A 76 -12.20 3.64 9.42
N TRP A 77 -12.62 3.75 8.15
CA TRP A 77 -12.64 5.01 7.40
C TRP A 77 -13.49 6.08 8.09
N ASN A 78 -14.70 5.73 8.53
CA ASN A 78 -15.60 6.65 9.21
C ASN A 78 -14.98 7.24 10.48
N ARG A 79 -14.22 6.43 11.25
CA ARG A 79 -13.55 6.89 12.47
C ARG A 79 -12.39 7.85 12.19
N ILE A 80 -11.67 7.67 11.10
CA ILE A 80 -10.43 8.44 10.83
C ILE A 80 -10.62 9.63 9.89
N SER A 81 -11.65 9.61 9.05
CA SER A 81 -11.85 10.64 8.02
C SER A 81 -12.89 11.70 8.41
N GLY A 82 -13.57 11.52 9.55
CA GLY A 82 -14.73 12.34 9.92
C GLY A 82 -15.92 12.15 8.96
N HIS A 83 -16.17 10.89 8.55
CA HIS A 83 -17.27 10.52 7.63
C HIS A 83 -17.19 11.17 6.24
N ARG A 84 -15.99 11.41 5.72
CA ARG A 84 -15.81 11.92 4.35
C ARG A 84 -16.40 10.92 3.35
N LYS A 85 -17.22 11.40 2.42
CA LYS A 85 -17.82 10.55 1.38
C LYS A 85 -16.75 10.10 0.37
N MET A 86 -16.69 8.80 0.13
CA MET A 86 -15.84 8.14 -0.87
C MET A 86 -16.63 7.00 -1.51
N PRO A 87 -16.28 6.56 -2.74
CA PRO A 87 -16.80 5.32 -3.31
C PRO A 87 -16.51 4.11 -2.42
N VAL A 88 -17.45 3.17 -2.39
CA VAL A 88 -17.40 1.95 -1.57
C VAL A 88 -17.58 0.74 -2.47
N ALA A 89 -16.82 -0.31 -2.22
CA ALA A 89 -16.94 -1.60 -2.88
C ALA A 89 -16.68 -2.74 -1.87
N ASP A 90 -17.13 -3.95 -2.19
CA ASP A 90 -16.79 -5.15 -1.41
C ASP A 90 -15.38 -5.61 -1.77
N LEU A 91 -14.43 -5.45 -0.85
CA LEU A 91 -13.01 -5.71 -1.04
C LEU A 91 -12.43 -6.58 0.08
N THR A 92 -11.45 -7.39 -0.26
CA THR A 92 -10.64 -8.10 0.76
C THR A 92 -9.53 -7.18 1.25
N VAL A 93 -9.57 -6.82 2.53
CA VAL A 93 -8.66 -5.82 3.12
C VAL A 93 -7.72 -6.39 4.19
N ARG A 94 -8.02 -7.57 4.74
CA ARG A 94 -7.16 -8.25 5.71
C ARG A 94 -6.09 -9.07 4.99
N VAL A 95 -4.84 -8.94 5.43
CA VAL A 95 -3.74 -9.77 4.92
C VAL A 95 -3.92 -11.21 5.45
N PRO A 96 -3.78 -12.25 4.60
CA PRO A 96 -3.54 -12.20 3.15
C PRO A 96 -4.77 -11.77 2.35
N TYR A 97 -4.66 -10.69 1.58
CA TYR A 97 -5.79 -10.06 0.88
C TYR A 97 -6.27 -10.84 -0.36
N TRP A 98 -5.63 -11.96 -0.70
CA TRP A 98 -6.02 -12.83 -1.80
C TRP A 98 -6.92 -14.00 -1.38
N SER A 99 -7.18 -14.18 -0.09
CA SER A 99 -7.96 -15.32 0.42
C SER A 99 -8.89 -14.97 1.58
N GLY A 100 -9.09 -13.68 1.85
CA GLY A 100 -9.93 -13.20 2.95
C GLY A 100 -11.40 -12.98 2.53
N GLU A 101 -12.24 -12.77 3.53
CA GLU A 101 -13.62 -12.34 3.33
C GLU A 101 -13.68 -10.90 2.79
N ALA A 102 -14.58 -10.65 1.85
CA ALA A 102 -14.83 -9.30 1.33
C ALA A 102 -15.67 -8.50 2.34
N VAL A 103 -15.28 -7.25 2.56
CA VAL A 103 -15.99 -6.30 3.42
C VAL A 103 -16.23 -5.01 2.66
N GLN A 104 -17.26 -4.25 3.05
CA GLN A 104 -17.47 -2.91 2.53
C GLN A 104 -16.28 -2.01 2.88
N ALA A 105 -15.60 -1.50 1.86
CA ALA A 105 -14.38 -0.72 2.00
C ALA A 105 -14.36 0.48 1.05
N VAL A 106 -13.80 1.59 1.53
CA VAL A 106 -13.39 2.69 0.64
C VAL A 106 -12.08 2.31 -0.04
N TYR A 107 -11.82 2.85 -1.23
CA TYR A 107 -10.62 2.53 -2.01
C TYR A 107 -10.06 3.73 -2.77
N PRO A 108 -8.76 3.72 -3.12
CA PRO A 108 -8.16 4.78 -3.93
C PRO A 108 -8.80 4.80 -5.32
N MET A 109 -9.30 5.97 -5.74
CA MET A 109 -9.88 6.16 -7.08
C MET A 109 -8.82 6.53 -8.12
N ASP A 110 -7.74 7.18 -7.67
CA ASP A 110 -6.64 7.61 -8.53
C ASP A 110 -5.46 6.65 -8.34
N THR A 111 -5.29 5.70 -9.25
CA THR A 111 -4.00 5.02 -9.43
C THR A 111 -3.19 5.63 -10.59
N ALA A 112 -3.63 6.76 -11.14
CA ALA A 112 -2.93 7.48 -12.18
C ALA A 112 -2.01 8.54 -11.55
N ALA A 113 -0.73 8.18 -11.43
CA ALA A 113 0.36 9.15 -11.47
C ALA A 113 0.96 9.09 -12.88
#